data_AF-A0A7V5PA13-F1
#
_entry.id   AF-A0A7V5PA13-F1
#
_cell.length_a   1.000
_cell.length_b   1.000
_cell.length_c   1.000
_cell.angle_alpha   90.00
_cell.angle_beta   90.00
_cell.angle_gamma   90.00
#
_symmetry.space_group_name_H-M   'P 1'
#
loop_
_entity.id
_entity.type
_entity.pdbx_description
1 polymer ?
#
loop_
_entity_poly.entity_id
_entity_poly.type
_entity_poly.pdbx_seq_one_letter_code
_entity_poly.pdbx_strand_id
1 'polypeptide(L)'
;MLQPRQGDCTTACILAGGWPVCHQLRDKRREFMSSTQGCGKHGSAPVVHMIGNAHIDPAWLWTRAEGRREVLNTARTVVALMHEYPELTFSFSQAIAYQWIEQEEPELFRRIQDLAKQGRWHIVGGMIVQPDCNIPSGESFARHLLYAQRYFLSRFGRTAKVGYNVDSFGHAGTLPQLLRLGGLDYYVYFRPDPAMEVAMDEDIYWWQSNDGSRVLACRPPNHYCTWAGEIEAWVVNAVAHAPERVGAVL
;
A
#
# COMPACT_ATOMS: atom_id res chain seq x y z
N MET A 1 5.63 -42.06 -14.88
CA MET A 1 5.47 -40.85 -15.73
C MET A 1 4.04 -40.37 -15.52
N LEU A 2 3.83 -39.47 -14.56
CA LEU A 2 2.52 -38.95 -14.19
C LEU A 2 2.66 -37.43 -14.09
N GLN A 3 2.04 -36.71 -15.02
CA GLN A 3 1.94 -35.25 -14.99
C GLN A 3 0.96 -34.82 -13.86
N PRO A 4 1.23 -33.74 -13.11
CA PRO A 4 0.26 -33.18 -12.19
C PRO A 4 -0.76 -32.33 -12.95
N ARG A 5 -2.03 -32.46 -12.54
CA ARG A 5 -3.17 -31.66 -12.98
C ARG A 5 -3.04 -30.22 -12.47
N GLN A 6 -3.30 -29.25 -13.34
CA GLN A 6 -3.54 -27.85 -12.98
C GLN A 6 -4.72 -27.78 -11.99
N GLY A 7 -4.47 -27.25 -10.80
CA GLY A 7 -5.50 -26.83 -9.87
C GLY A 7 -5.83 -25.36 -10.14
N ASP A 8 -7.11 -25.10 -10.39
CA ASP A 8 -7.71 -23.78 -10.56
C ASP A 8 -7.46 -22.89 -9.32
N CYS A 9 -6.73 -21.79 -9.52
CA CYS A 9 -6.79 -20.63 -8.62
C CYS A 9 -8.01 -19.80 -9.01
N THR A 10 -9.08 -19.98 -8.26
CA THR A 10 -10.38 -19.33 -8.47
C THR A 10 -10.25 -17.81 -8.51
N THR A 11 -10.74 -17.27 -9.62
CA THR A 11 -10.91 -15.88 -10.00
C THR A 11 -11.86 -15.14 -9.05
N ALA A 12 -11.43 -14.04 -8.44
CA ALA A 12 -12.33 -13.04 -7.87
C ALA A 12 -12.64 -11.99 -8.97
N CYS A 13 -13.64 -12.29 -9.80
CA CYS A 13 -14.15 -11.38 -10.82
C CYS A 13 -14.85 -10.18 -10.18
N ILE A 14 -14.52 -8.98 -10.67
CA ILE A 14 -15.31 -7.76 -10.51
C ILE A 14 -16.66 -7.96 -11.20
N LEU A 15 -17.69 -8.30 -10.42
CA LEU A 15 -19.08 -8.19 -10.82
C LEU A 15 -19.89 -7.69 -9.61
N ALA A 16 -20.03 -6.36 -9.50
CA ALA A 16 -21.11 -5.75 -8.74
C ALA A 16 -21.66 -4.58 -9.56
N GLY A 17 -22.87 -4.77 -10.08
CA GLY A 17 -23.66 -3.70 -10.68
C GLY A 17 -24.20 -2.78 -9.61
N GLY A 18 -24.34 -1.49 -9.94
CA GLY A 18 -25.04 -0.56 -9.06
C GLY A 18 -24.61 0.91 -9.11
N TRP A 19 -23.56 1.27 -9.85
CA TRP A 19 -23.19 2.69 -10.00
C TRP A 19 -23.74 3.29 -11.31
N PRO A 20 -24.23 4.54 -11.32
CA PRO A 20 -24.40 5.33 -12.55
C PRO A 20 -23.08 5.45 -13.34
N VAL A 21 -21.95 5.45 -12.62
CA VAL A 21 -20.58 5.39 -13.17
C VAL A 21 -20.27 4.01 -13.77
N CYS A 22 -20.95 2.92 -13.37
CA CYS A 22 -20.69 1.56 -13.90
C CYS A 22 -21.17 1.42 -15.36
N HIS A 23 -22.22 2.13 -15.77
CA HIS A 23 -22.62 2.17 -17.17
C HIS A 23 -21.60 2.96 -18.01
N GLN A 24 -21.15 4.11 -17.52
CA GLN A 24 -20.07 4.87 -18.16
C GLN A 24 -18.76 4.09 -18.21
N LEU A 25 -18.40 3.32 -17.18
CA LEU A 25 -17.22 2.45 -17.16
C LEU A 25 -17.37 1.19 -18.02
N ARG A 26 -18.58 0.69 -18.28
CA ARG A 26 -18.83 -0.43 -19.21
C ARG A 26 -18.74 0.01 -20.67
N ASP A 27 -19.25 1.19 -20.98
CA ASP A 27 -19.13 1.79 -22.32
C ASP A 27 -17.69 2.28 -22.55
N LYS A 28 -17.07 2.92 -21.56
CA LYS A 28 -15.63 3.23 -21.57
C LYS A 28 -14.77 1.99 -21.54
N ARG A 29 -15.17 0.85 -20.97
CA ARG A 29 -14.44 -0.43 -21.13
C ARG A 29 -14.43 -0.87 -22.58
N ARG A 30 -15.51 -0.65 -23.34
CA ARG A 30 -15.58 -1.01 -24.75
C ARG A 30 -14.72 -0.06 -25.60
N GLU A 31 -14.70 1.23 -25.29
CA GLU A 31 -13.79 2.22 -25.89
C GLU A 31 -12.32 2.01 -25.47
N PHE A 32 -12.04 1.73 -24.20
CA PHE A 32 -10.71 1.48 -23.64
C PHE A 32 -10.12 0.15 -24.13
N MET A 33 -10.93 -0.91 -24.27
CA MET A 33 -10.49 -2.15 -24.92
C MET A 33 -10.29 -1.97 -26.43
N SER A 34 -10.94 -1.00 -27.06
CA SER A 34 -10.66 -0.64 -28.47
C SER A 34 -9.39 0.20 -28.63
N SER A 35 -9.01 1.02 -27.63
CA SER A 35 -7.78 1.82 -27.64
C SER A 35 -6.54 1.05 -27.15
N THR A 36 -6.74 -0.04 -26.39
CA THR A 36 -5.66 -0.93 -25.92
C THR A 36 -5.43 -2.16 -26.83
N GLN A 37 -6.06 -2.21 -28.01
CA GLN A 37 -5.90 -3.26 -29.04
C GLN A 37 -4.48 -3.40 -29.65
N GLY A 38 -3.46 -2.84 -29.00
CA GLY A 38 -2.05 -3.03 -29.34
C GLY A 38 -1.15 -3.42 -28.15
N CYS A 39 -1.66 -3.45 -26.91
CA CYS A 39 -0.84 -3.63 -25.71
C CYS A 39 -1.15 -4.98 -25.03
N GLY A 40 -0.55 -6.05 -25.55
CA GLY A 40 -0.67 -7.37 -24.93
C GLY A 40 0.05 -8.44 -25.72
N LYS A 41 1.38 -8.56 -25.52
CA LYS A 41 2.14 -9.69 -26.08
C LYS A 41 1.97 -11.00 -25.29
N HIS A 42 1.25 -11.02 -24.16
CA HIS A 42 0.96 -12.24 -23.38
C HIS A 42 -0.55 -12.34 -23.06
N GLY A 43 -1.11 -13.54 -23.20
CA GLY A 43 -2.56 -13.82 -23.32
C GLY A 43 -3.45 -13.62 -22.09
N SER A 44 -3.08 -12.76 -21.13
CA SER A 44 -3.94 -12.36 -20.01
C SER A 44 -3.92 -10.84 -19.83
N ALA A 45 -5.10 -10.22 -19.74
CA ALA A 45 -5.22 -8.78 -19.51
C ALA A 45 -4.59 -8.38 -18.16
N PRO A 46 -3.95 -7.19 -18.07
CA PRO A 46 -3.35 -6.71 -16.83
C PRO A 46 -4.41 -6.51 -15.75
N VAL A 47 -4.02 -6.77 -14.49
CA VAL A 47 -4.87 -6.57 -13.30
C VAL A 47 -4.44 -5.29 -12.61
N VAL A 48 -5.38 -4.37 -12.41
CA VAL A 48 -5.15 -3.13 -11.65
C VAL A 48 -5.74 -3.29 -10.26
N HIS A 49 -4.89 -3.15 -9.23
CA HIS A 49 -5.30 -3.14 -7.84
C HIS A 49 -5.52 -1.71 -7.36
N MET A 50 -6.76 -1.35 -7.02
CA MET A 50 -7.10 -0.06 -6.45
C MET A 50 -7.16 -0.18 -4.93
N ILE A 51 -6.17 0.38 -4.23
CA ILE A 51 -6.01 0.22 -2.79
C ILE A 51 -6.27 1.57 -2.12
N GLY A 52 -7.31 1.63 -1.29
CA GLY A 52 -7.54 2.81 -0.45
C GLY A 52 -6.40 3.00 0.54
N ASN A 53 -5.93 4.22 0.70
CA ASN A 53 -4.92 4.56 1.71
C ASN A 53 -5.15 5.97 2.23
N ALA A 54 -4.57 6.28 3.38
CA ALA A 54 -4.48 7.64 3.89
C ALA A 54 -3.07 7.87 4.47
N HIS A 55 -2.36 8.82 3.89
CA HIS A 55 -1.12 9.34 4.46
C HIS A 55 -1.47 10.52 5.38
N ILE A 56 -1.07 10.43 6.65
CA ILE A 56 -1.34 11.46 7.66
C ILE A 56 -0.06 11.67 8.46
N ASP A 57 0.49 12.88 8.40
CA ASP A 57 1.62 13.25 9.24
C ASP A 57 1.19 13.44 10.70
N PRO A 58 1.85 12.77 11.66
CA PRO A 58 1.63 13.01 13.08
C PRO A 58 1.83 14.48 13.46
N ALA A 59 2.76 15.17 12.81
CA ALA A 59 3.01 16.60 12.93
C ALA A 59 3.72 17.11 11.67
N TRP A 60 3.15 18.13 11.03
CA TRP A 60 3.74 18.80 9.86
C TRP A 60 3.34 20.28 9.84
N LEU A 61 2.31 20.65 9.06
CA LEU A 61 1.72 22.00 9.06
C LEU A 61 0.71 22.22 10.21
N TRP A 62 0.53 21.19 11.04
CA TRP A 62 -0.32 21.19 12.22
C TRP A 62 0.40 20.58 13.42
N THR A 63 -0.12 20.86 14.61
CA THR A 63 0.33 20.27 15.85
C THR A 63 0.01 18.78 15.93
N ARG A 64 0.68 18.08 16.85
CA ARG A 64 0.40 16.66 17.11
C ARG A 64 -1.02 16.37 17.56
N ALA A 65 -1.68 17.32 18.23
CA ALA A 65 -3.06 17.16 18.66
C ALA A 65 -4.04 17.22 17.48
N GLU A 66 -3.77 18.09 16.52
CA GLU A 66 -4.53 18.22 15.27
C GLU A 66 -4.30 17.01 14.37
N GLY A 67 -3.05 16.58 14.14
CA GLY A 67 -2.76 15.37 13.37
C GLY A 67 -3.42 14.11 13.97
N ARG A 68 -3.50 14.04 15.30
CA ARG A 68 -4.28 12.99 15.98
C ARG A 68 -5.79 13.06 15.67
N ARG A 69 -6.36 14.27 15.65
CA ARG A 69 -7.78 14.46 15.29
C ARG A 69 -8.04 14.00 13.86
N GLU A 70 -7.12 14.27 12.93
CA GLU A 70 -7.21 13.81 11.54
C GLU A 70 -7.16 12.30 11.42
N VAL A 71 -6.31 11.62 12.20
CA VAL A 71 -6.29 10.16 12.29
C VAL A 71 -7.65 9.60 12.71
N LEU A 72 -8.25 10.15 13.78
CA LEU A 72 -9.55 9.68 14.27
C LEU A 72 -10.67 9.93 13.24
N ASN A 73 -10.72 11.13 12.68
CA ASN A 73 -11.71 11.49 11.67
C ASN A 73 -11.60 10.59 10.43
N THR A 74 -10.38 10.36 9.95
CA THR A 74 -10.12 9.46 8.81
C THR A 74 -10.57 8.03 9.13
N ALA A 75 -10.21 7.50 10.30
CA ALA A 75 -10.60 6.16 10.70
C ALA A 75 -12.12 5.99 10.79
N ARG A 76 -12.85 6.97 11.36
CA ARG A 76 -14.33 6.95 11.39
C ARG A 76 -14.92 6.93 9.98
N THR A 77 -14.43 7.81 9.10
CA THR A 77 -14.91 7.91 7.72
C THR A 77 -14.66 6.61 6.96
N VAL A 78 -13.46 6.04 7.04
CA VAL A 78 -13.13 4.79 6.33
C VAL A 78 -13.97 3.62 6.86
N VAL A 79 -14.16 3.51 8.18
CA VAL A 79 -15.02 2.45 8.74
C VAL A 79 -16.47 2.61 8.28
N ALA A 80 -16.99 3.83 8.20
CA ALA A 80 -18.33 4.10 7.65
C ALA A 80 -18.42 3.75 6.15
N LEU A 81 -17.43 4.16 5.35
CA LEU A 81 -17.35 3.80 3.93
C LEU A 81 -17.25 2.29 3.72
N MET A 82 -16.50 1.57 4.55
CA MET A 82 -16.42 0.11 4.47
C MET A 82 -17.74 -0.59 4.79
N HIS A 83 -18.63 0.04 5.56
CA HIS A 83 -19.98 -0.47 5.77
C HIS A 83 -20.86 -0.28 4.53
N GLU A 84 -20.73 0.86 3.85
CA GLU A 84 -21.50 1.18 2.64
C GLU A 84 -21.00 0.44 1.38
N TYR A 85 -19.68 0.24 1.28
CA TYR A 85 -18.99 -0.37 0.14
C TYR A 85 -18.22 -1.63 0.58
N PRO A 86 -18.84 -2.83 0.57
CA PRO A 86 -18.24 -4.09 1.03
C PRO A 86 -16.94 -4.49 0.32
N GLU A 87 -16.74 -4.04 -0.91
CA GLU A 87 -15.56 -4.28 -1.75
C GLU A 87 -14.37 -3.40 -1.38
N LEU A 88 -14.57 -2.32 -0.60
CA LEU A 88 -13.51 -1.40 -0.23
C LEU A 88 -12.46 -2.09 0.65
N THR A 89 -11.21 -2.05 0.19
CA THR A 89 -10.01 -2.41 0.95
C THR A 89 -9.19 -1.17 1.29
N PHE A 90 -8.64 -1.12 2.50
CA PHE A 90 -7.86 0.03 2.97
C PHE A 90 -6.56 -0.42 3.62
N SER A 91 -5.47 0.27 3.31
CA SER A 91 -4.16 0.10 3.94
C SER A 91 -3.82 1.29 4.83
N PHE A 92 -3.37 1.02 6.04
CA PHE A 92 -3.01 2.05 7.01
C PHE A 92 -1.74 1.69 7.79
N SER A 93 -0.79 2.62 7.87
CA SER A 93 0.63 2.32 8.11
C SER A 93 1.12 2.53 9.54
N GLN A 94 1.01 3.76 10.07
CA GLN A 94 1.75 4.19 11.25
C GLN A 94 1.17 3.62 12.53
N ALA A 95 1.97 2.89 13.33
CA ALA A 95 1.48 2.30 14.59
C ALA A 95 1.01 3.35 15.60
N ILE A 96 1.58 4.56 15.60
CA ILE A 96 1.14 5.63 16.49
C ILE A 96 -0.32 6.05 16.23
N ALA A 97 -0.78 5.98 14.98
CA ALA A 97 -2.15 6.30 14.62
C ALA A 97 -3.13 5.28 15.24
N TYR A 98 -2.78 3.99 15.19
CA TYR A 98 -3.55 2.94 15.87
C TYR A 98 -3.55 3.11 17.39
N GLN A 99 -2.42 3.48 17.99
CA GLN A 99 -2.35 3.76 19.43
C GLN A 99 -3.29 4.89 19.84
N TRP A 100 -3.37 5.96 19.05
CA TRP A 100 -4.31 7.04 19.31
C TRP A 100 -5.77 6.59 19.17
N ILE A 101 -6.10 5.82 18.13
CA ILE A 101 -7.45 5.28 17.96
C ILE A 101 -7.83 4.35 19.11
N GLU A 102 -6.92 3.46 19.53
CA GLU A 102 -7.14 2.56 20.67
C GLU A 102 -7.39 3.33 21.97
N GLN A 103 -6.63 4.40 22.22
CA GLN A 103 -6.72 5.19 23.44
C GLN A 103 -7.98 6.07 23.49
N GLU A 104 -8.34 6.71 22.39
CA GLU A 104 -9.43 7.70 22.38
C GLU A 104 -10.79 7.10 21.96
N GLU A 105 -10.79 6.08 21.10
CA GLU A 105 -12.01 5.42 20.63
C GLU A 105 -11.88 3.89 20.59
N PRO A 106 -11.90 3.21 21.76
CA PRO A 106 -11.76 1.76 21.85
C PRO A 106 -12.81 0.97 21.05
N GLU A 107 -14.01 1.53 20.84
CA GLU A 107 -15.05 0.93 20.01
C GLU A 107 -14.70 0.98 18.52
N LEU A 108 -14.20 2.11 18.03
CA LEU A 108 -13.71 2.25 16.67
C LEU A 108 -12.53 1.30 16.44
N PHE A 109 -11.61 1.22 17.39
CA PHE A 109 -10.48 0.30 17.34
C PHE A 109 -10.92 -1.17 17.21
N ARG A 110 -11.93 -1.59 17.98
CA ARG A 110 -12.51 -2.94 17.88
C ARG A 110 -13.09 -3.22 16.48
N ARG A 111 -13.80 -2.25 15.90
CA ARG A 111 -14.31 -2.38 14.52
C ARG A 111 -13.17 -2.53 13.51
N ILE A 112 -12.09 -1.76 13.67
CA ILE A 112 -10.88 -1.90 12.84
C ILE A 112 -10.27 -3.29 12.99
N GLN A 113 -10.18 -3.83 14.21
CA GLN A 113 -9.70 -5.21 14.42
C GLN A 113 -10.57 -6.25 13.70
N ASP A 114 -11.88 -6.09 13.71
CA ASP A 114 -12.79 -7.01 13.02
C ASP A 114 -12.68 -6.89 11.50
N LEU A 115 -12.58 -5.67 10.96
CA LEU A 115 -12.30 -5.43 9.52
C LEU A 115 -10.93 -5.98 9.12
N ALA A 116 -9.95 -5.94 10.01
CA ALA A 116 -8.63 -6.51 9.78
C ALA A 116 -8.64 -8.04 9.73
N LYS A 117 -9.45 -8.70 10.58
CA LYS A 117 -9.69 -10.16 10.54
C LYS A 117 -10.43 -10.58 9.26
N GLN A 118 -11.35 -9.75 8.79
CA GLN A 118 -12.07 -9.95 7.52
C GLN A 118 -11.19 -9.72 6.29
N GLY A 119 -9.95 -9.25 6.46
CA GLY A 119 -9.04 -8.98 5.34
C GLY A 119 -9.39 -7.73 4.55
N ARG A 120 -10.14 -6.80 5.13
CA ARG A 120 -10.54 -5.53 4.48
C ARG A 120 -9.70 -4.34 4.93
N TRP A 121 -9.20 -4.41 6.17
CA TRP A 121 -8.26 -3.44 6.73
C TRP A 121 -6.85 -4.04 6.82
N HIS A 122 -5.94 -3.52 6.02
CA HIS A 122 -4.55 -3.99 5.93
C HIS A 122 -3.62 -3.11 6.75
N ILE A 123 -2.85 -3.76 7.62
CA ILE A 123 -1.83 -3.09 8.44
C ILE A 123 -0.53 -3.15 7.67
N VAL A 124 -0.01 -1.99 7.30
CA VAL A 124 1.26 -1.82 6.57
C VAL A 124 2.20 -0.94 7.41
N GLY A 125 3.33 -0.49 6.87
CA GLY A 125 4.29 0.37 7.58
C GLY A 125 5.24 -0.42 8.47
N GLY A 126 4.71 -1.12 9.49
CA GLY A 126 5.52 -1.89 10.44
C GLY A 126 6.48 -1.03 11.28
N MET A 127 6.24 0.28 11.35
CA MET A 127 7.04 1.27 12.06
C MET A 127 6.15 2.22 12.86
N ILE A 128 6.70 2.87 13.90
CA ILE A 128 5.91 3.75 14.79
C ILE A 128 5.29 4.92 14.01
N VAL A 129 6.05 5.50 13.09
CA VAL A 129 5.65 6.52 12.11
C VAL A 129 6.21 6.11 10.74
N GLN A 130 6.02 6.92 9.69
CA GLN A 130 6.83 6.85 8.47
C GLN A 130 8.04 7.77 8.67
N PRO A 131 9.21 7.27 9.13
CA PRO A 131 10.32 8.13 9.51
C PRO A 131 11.01 8.73 8.28
N ASP A 132 11.79 9.80 8.50
CA ASP A 132 12.88 10.12 7.56
C ASP A 132 13.84 8.93 7.45
N CYS A 133 14.39 8.70 6.27
CA CYS A 133 15.17 7.51 5.95
C CYS A 133 16.68 7.74 5.82
N ASN A 134 17.17 8.94 6.16
CA ASN A 134 18.59 9.29 6.06
C ASN A 134 19.18 9.80 7.38
N ILE A 135 18.40 10.58 8.15
CA ILE A 135 18.83 11.24 9.38
C ILE A 135 18.89 10.26 10.57
N PRO A 136 17.88 9.39 10.81
CA PRO A 136 17.90 8.52 11.99
C PRO A 136 19.02 7.48 11.93
N SER A 137 19.60 7.18 13.09
CA SER A 137 20.57 6.10 13.21
C SER A 137 19.91 4.72 13.01
N GLY A 138 20.74 3.70 12.73
CA GLY A 138 20.27 2.31 12.63
C GLY A 138 19.56 1.82 13.89
N GLU A 139 20.01 2.23 15.08
CA GLU A 139 19.33 1.90 16.35
C GLU A 139 17.94 2.54 16.43
N SER A 140 17.79 3.81 16.02
CA SER A 140 16.48 4.45 15.96
C SER A 140 15.53 3.69 15.04
N PHE A 141 16.00 3.29 13.85
CA PHE A 141 15.22 2.44 12.94
C PHE A 141 14.84 1.09 13.56
N ALA A 142 15.78 0.42 14.22
CA ALA A 142 15.52 -0.84 14.92
C ALA A 142 14.42 -0.66 15.99
N ARG A 143 14.39 0.47 16.71
CA ARG A 143 13.33 0.79 17.68
C ARG A 143 11.99 1.06 17.02
N HIS A 144 11.97 1.79 15.90
CA HIS A 144 10.74 2.00 15.13
C HIS A 144 10.10 0.66 14.73
N LEU A 145 10.89 -0.28 14.21
CA LEU A 145 10.44 -1.60 13.81
C LEU A 145 10.02 -2.44 15.02
N LEU A 146 10.87 -2.56 16.04
CA LEU A 146 10.61 -3.39 17.21
C LEU A 146 9.30 -3.01 17.91
N TYR A 147 9.10 -1.72 18.17
CA TYR A 147 7.93 -1.27 18.93
C TYR A 147 6.64 -1.39 18.13
N ALA A 148 6.66 -1.05 16.84
CA ALA A 148 5.48 -1.18 15.99
C ALA A 148 5.09 -2.64 15.76
N GLN A 149 6.05 -3.52 15.47
CA GLN A 149 5.78 -4.93 15.24
C GLN A 149 5.24 -5.63 16.50
N ARG A 150 5.79 -5.33 17.69
CA ARG A 150 5.25 -5.84 18.96
C ARG A 150 3.84 -5.31 19.24
N TYR A 151 3.59 -4.04 18.94
CA TYR A 151 2.26 -3.45 19.08
C TYR A 151 1.25 -4.17 18.19
N PHE A 152 1.53 -4.32 16.89
CA PHE A 152 0.64 -5.00 15.94
C PHE A 152 0.43 -6.48 16.31
N LEU A 153 1.49 -7.19 16.69
CA LEU A 153 1.37 -8.57 17.15
C LEU A 153 0.43 -8.67 18.36
N SER A 154 0.54 -7.76 19.34
CA SER A 154 -0.28 -7.80 20.55
C SER A 154 -1.76 -7.46 20.31
N ARG A 155 -2.07 -6.61 19.32
CA ARG A 155 -3.44 -6.12 19.08
C ARG A 155 -4.16 -6.84 17.96
N PHE A 156 -3.43 -7.32 16.96
CA PHE A 156 -4.00 -7.92 15.76
C PHE A 156 -3.59 -9.38 15.58
N GLY A 157 -2.76 -9.92 16.46
CA GLY A 157 -2.27 -11.30 16.38
C GLY A 157 -1.31 -11.53 15.21
N ARG A 158 -0.86 -10.47 14.54
CA ARG A 158 0.03 -10.51 13.37
C ARG A 158 0.92 -9.29 13.30
N THR A 159 2.10 -9.45 12.72
CA THR A 159 3.02 -8.36 12.36
C THR A 159 2.67 -7.80 10.99
N ALA A 160 3.11 -6.58 10.71
CA ALA A 160 3.07 -6.03 9.35
C ALA A 160 4.13 -6.74 8.49
N LYS A 161 3.82 -6.96 7.22
CA LYS A 161 4.73 -7.57 6.23
C LYS A 161 5.24 -6.60 5.17
N VAL A 162 4.56 -5.47 5.03
CA VAL A 162 4.86 -4.44 4.05
C VAL A 162 5.31 -3.19 4.79
N GLY A 163 6.57 -2.79 4.61
CA GLY A 163 7.02 -1.45 4.98
C GLY A 163 6.40 -0.42 4.05
N TYR A 164 6.01 0.74 4.57
CA TYR A 164 5.26 1.74 3.80
C TYR A 164 5.73 3.13 4.20
N ASN A 165 6.52 3.77 3.35
CA ASN A 165 7.14 5.08 3.55
C ASN A 165 7.11 5.87 2.24
N VAL A 166 5.93 6.40 1.90
CA VAL A 166 5.71 7.03 0.60
C VAL A 166 6.29 8.45 0.51
N ASP A 167 6.35 9.16 1.65
CA ASP A 167 6.74 10.57 1.70
C ASP A 167 8.08 10.83 2.39
N SER A 168 8.98 9.84 2.39
CA SER A 168 10.35 10.01 2.91
C SER A 168 11.27 10.56 1.82
N PHE A 169 12.07 11.58 2.13
CA PHE A 169 12.94 12.23 1.13
C PHE A 169 14.25 11.45 0.91
N GLY A 170 14.15 10.37 0.13
CA GLY A 170 15.25 9.46 -0.15
C GLY A 170 15.38 8.36 0.90
N HIS A 171 16.08 7.28 0.55
CA HIS A 171 16.10 6.05 1.32
C HIS A 171 17.52 5.47 1.39
N ALA A 172 18.07 5.30 2.60
CA ALA A 172 19.40 4.73 2.78
C ALA A 172 19.49 3.29 2.24
N GLY A 173 20.55 2.98 1.49
CA GLY A 173 20.80 1.65 0.90
C GLY A 173 20.99 0.51 1.92
N THR A 174 21.08 0.82 3.21
CA THR A 174 21.10 -0.16 4.31
C THR A 174 19.71 -0.58 4.79
N LEU A 175 18.64 0.10 4.35
CA LEU A 175 17.28 -0.19 4.79
C LEU A 175 16.81 -1.61 4.49
N PRO A 176 17.12 -2.26 3.34
CA PRO A 176 16.69 -3.64 3.12
C PRO A 176 17.10 -4.59 4.25
N GLN A 177 18.30 -4.44 4.81
CA GLN A 177 18.75 -5.22 5.96
C GLN A 177 17.85 -4.99 7.18
N LEU A 178 17.60 -3.72 7.53
CA LEU A 178 16.79 -3.36 8.69
C LEU A 178 15.32 -3.82 8.53
N LEU A 179 14.74 -3.63 7.34
CA LEU A 179 13.38 -4.08 7.02
C LEU A 179 13.26 -5.59 7.17
N ARG A 180 14.22 -6.37 6.66
CA ARG A 180 14.26 -7.83 6.81
C ARG A 180 14.36 -8.27 8.27
N LEU A 181 15.25 -7.66 9.04
CA LEU A 181 15.37 -7.92 10.48
C LEU A 181 14.08 -7.55 11.24
N GLY A 182 13.36 -6.52 10.79
CA GLY A 182 12.04 -6.13 11.29
C GLY A 182 10.88 -7.03 10.83
N GLY A 183 11.16 -8.10 10.07
CA GLY A 183 10.14 -9.04 9.58
C GLY A 183 9.30 -8.53 8.41
N LEU A 184 9.74 -7.47 7.74
CA LEU A 184 9.13 -6.91 6.54
C LEU A 184 9.72 -7.61 5.30
N ASP A 185 8.84 -8.15 4.48
CA ASP A 185 9.19 -8.88 3.25
C ASP A 185 9.11 -7.95 2.02
N TYR A 186 8.28 -6.91 2.11
CA TYR A 186 7.97 -5.97 1.05
C TYR A 186 8.18 -4.53 1.50
N TYR A 187 8.41 -3.63 0.55
CA TYR A 187 8.54 -2.19 0.81
C TYR A 187 7.81 -1.37 -0.24
N VAL A 188 6.97 -0.44 0.18
CA VAL A 188 6.31 0.54 -0.68
C VAL A 188 6.82 1.92 -0.31
N TYR A 189 7.29 2.64 -1.30
CA TYR A 189 7.77 4.02 -1.18
C TYR A 189 7.40 4.79 -2.44
N PHE A 190 7.52 6.12 -2.41
CA PHE A 190 7.21 6.92 -3.59
C PHE A 190 8.31 7.93 -3.92
N ARG A 191 8.85 8.62 -2.92
CA ARG A 191 9.97 9.55 -3.13
C ARG A 191 11.33 8.83 -3.15
N PRO A 192 12.24 9.12 -4.10
CA PRO A 192 12.15 10.19 -5.08
C PRO A 192 11.09 9.94 -6.15
N ASP A 193 10.31 10.99 -6.47
CA ASP A 193 9.19 10.95 -7.41
C ASP A 193 9.67 10.45 -8.79
N PRO A 194 9.03 9.41 -9.36
CA PRO A 194 9.45 8.79 -10.61
C PRO A 194 9.41 9.73 -11.82
N ALA A 195 8.49 10.71 -11.82
CA ALA A 195 8.30 11.63 -12.93
C ALA A 195 9.12 12.92 -12.77
N MET A 196 9.34 13.38 -11.54
CA MET A 196 9.91 14.70 -11.26
C MET A 196 11.35 14.68 -10.75
N GLU A 197 11.78 13.59 -10.11
CA GLU A 197 13.03 13.55 -9.35
C GLU A 197 14.00 12.51 -9.90
N VAL A 198 13.62 11.22 -9.91
CA VAL A 198 14.49 10.13 -10.38
C VAL A 198 13.69 9.06 -11.14
N ALA A 199 13.90 8.99 -12.45
CA ALA A 199 13.37 7.90 -13.26
C ALA A 199 14.07 6.56 -12.91
N MET A 200 13.30 5.48 -12.86
CA MET A 200 13.81 4.11 -12.71
C MET A 200 13.19 3.24 -13.80
N ASP A 201 13.92 2.23 -14.25
CA ASP A 201 13.47 1.36 -15.34
C ASP A 201 12.35 0.40 -14.91
N GLU A 202 12.26 0.10 -13.61
CA GLU A 202 11.26 -0.81 -13.04
C GLU A 202 10.58 -0.20 -11.81
N ASP A 203 9.25 -0.38 -11.72
CA ASP A 203 8.45 0.01 -10.56
C ASP A 203 8.47 -1.04 -9.45
N ILE A 204 8.75 -2.31 -9.78
CA ILE A 204 8.80 -3.42 -8.81
C ILE A 204 10.08 -4.21 -9.00
N TYR A 205 10.93 -4.24 -7.98
CA TYR A 205 12.26 -4.82 -8.06
C TYR A 205 12.73 -5.32 -6.68
N TRP A 206 13.74 -6.20 -6.66
CA TRP A 206 14.42 -6.61 -5.45
C TRP A 206 15.40 -5.54 -5.03
N TRP A 207 15.11 -4.82 -3.95
CA TRP A 207 16.06 -3.88 -3.39
C TRP A 207 17.01 -4.60 -2.44
N GLN A 208 18.30 -4.62 -2.76
CA GLN A 208 19.32 -5.35 -2.03
C GLN A 208 20.32 -4.41 -1.34
N SER A 209 20.63 -4.72 -0.09
CA SER A 209 21.70 -4.05 0.65
C SER A 209 23.05 -4.71 0.43
N ASN A 210 24.14 -4.04 0.83
CA ASN A 210 25.52 -4.51 0.64
C ASN A 210 25.82 -5.86 1.32
N ASP A 211 25.05 -6.24 2.35
CA ASP A 211 25.17 -7.53 3.03
C ASP A 211 24.43 -8.67 2.33
N GLY A 212 23.74 -8.39 1.22
CA GLY A 212 22.92 -9.34 0.46
C GLY A 212 21.48 -9.47 0.97
N SER A 213 21.10 -8.80 2.06
CA SER A 213 19.71 -8.74 2.50
C SER A 213 18.87 -8.00 1.47
N ARG A 214 17.71 -8.54 1.10
CA ARG A 214 16.83 -7.94 0.08
C ARG A 214 15.36 -7.97 0.46
N VAL A 215 14.62 -6.94 0.05
CA VAL A 215 13.14 -6.87 0.12
C VAL A 215 12.58 -6.65 -1.28
N LEU A 216 11.34 -7.08 -1.52
CA LEU A 216 10.67 -6.73 -2.78
C LEU A 216 10.09 -5.32 -2.63
N ALA A 217 10.69 -4.36 -3.33
CA ALA A 217 10.30 -2.97 -3.33
C ALA A 217 9.29 -2.70 -4.46
N CYS A 218 8.34 -1.83 -4.19
CA CYS A 218 7.40 -1.28 -5.16
C CYS A 218 7.39 0.24 -5.02
N ARG A 219 7.71 0.92 -6.11
CA ARG A 219 7.47 2.35 -6.28
C ARG A 219 6.30 2.49 -7.26
N PRO A 220 5.09 2.83 -6.78
CA PRO A 220 3.92 2.91 -7.66
C PRO A 220 4.13 3.94 -8.79
N PRO A 221 3.60 3.68 -10.00
CA PRO A 221 3.74 4.59 -11.14
C PRO A 221 2.92 5.88 -11.00
N ASN A 222 1.98 5.91 -10.06
CA ASN A 222 1.19 7.08 -9.71
C ASN A 222 1.55 7.56 -8.31
N HIS A 223 1.27 8.83 -8.03
CA HIS A 223 1.38 9.41 -6.69
C HIS A 223 0.61 8.58 -5.65
N TYR A 224 0.93 8.73 -4.36
CA TYR A 224 0.25 8.00 -3.28
C TYR A 224 -1.12 8.63 -2.90
N CYS A 225 -1.47 9.76 -3.50
CA CYS A 225 -2.73 10.50 -3.31
C CYS A 225 -3.39 10.80 -4.67
N THR A 226 -4.67 10.47 -4.83
CA THR A 226 -5.45 10.72 -6.06
C THR A 226 -6.42 11.88 -5.86
N TRP A 227 -6.55 12.76 -6.86
CA TRP A 227 -7.54 13.85 -6.85
C TRP A 227 -8.82 13.47 -7.58
N ALA A 228 -9.90 14.20 -7.29
CA ALA A 228 -11.19 13.99 -7.92
C ALA A 228 -11.09 14.18 -9.45
N GLY A 229 -11.57 13.21 -10.21
CA GLY A 229 -11.56 13.24 -11.68
C GLY A 229 -10.34 12.60 -12.34
N GLU A 230 -9.30 12.23 -11.58
CA GLU A 230 -8.06 11.68 -12.15
C GLU A 230 -8.06 10.16 -12.30
N ILE A 231 -9.06 9.47 -11.75
CA ILE A 231 -9.03 8.01 -11.58
C ILE A 231 -8.85 7.25 -12.89
N GLU A 232 -9.42 7.74 -13.99
CA GLU A 232 -9.30 7.12 -15.30
C GLU A 232 -7.86 7.21 -15.82
N ALA A 233 -7.25 8.40 -15.74
CA ALA A 233 -5.85 8.59 -16.13
C ALA A 233 -4.91 7.73 -15.29
N TRP A 234 -5.20 7.57 -13.99
CA TRP A 234 -4.43 6.71 -13.09
C TRP A 234 -4.51 5.24 -13.46
N VAL A 235 -5.70 4.75 -13.83
CA VAL A 235 -5.88 3.37 -14.31
C VAL A 235 -5.14 3.16 -15.62
N VAL A 236 -5.24 4.09 -16.57
CA VAL A 236 -4.50 4.02 -17.84
C VAL A 236 -2.99 3.96 -17.57
N ASN A 237 -2.48 4.83 -16.70
CA ASN A 237 -1.06 4.89 -16.37
C ASN A 237 -0.58 3.60 -15.68
N ALA A 238 -1.37 3.05 -14.74
CA ALA A 238 -1.05 1.79 -14.08
C ALA A 238 -1.02 0.60 -15.06
N VAL A 239 -1.93 0.58 -16.04
CA VAL A 239 -1.92 -0.43 -17.11
C VAL A 239 -0.70 -0.30 -18.01
N ALA A 240 -0.28 0.93 -18.33
CA ALA A 240 0.91 1.19 -19.15
C ALA A 240 2.21 0.75 -18.46
N HIS A 241 2.24 0.79 -17.13
CA HIS A 241 3.36 0.36 -16.29
C HIS A 241 3.23 -1.09 -15.79
N ALA A 242 2.27 -1.87 -16.33
CA ALA A 242 2.11 -3.26 -15.91
C ALA A 242 3.42 -4.04 -16.17
N PRO A 243 4.05 -4.62 -15.14
CA PRO A 243 5.36 -5.23 -15.30
C PRO A 243 5.26 -6.47 -16.20
N GLU A 244 6.10 -6.54 -17.24
CA GLU A 244 6.22 -7.74 -18.06
C GLU A 244 6.88 -8.89 -17.28
N ARG A 245 7.75 -8.55 -16.33
CA ARG A 245 8.43 -9.45 -15.39
C ARG A 245 8.65 -8.71 -14.07
N VAL A 246 8.67 -9.45 -12.97
CA VAL A 246 9.08 -8.94 -11.66
C VAL A 246 10.41 -9.57 -11.30
N GLY A 247 11.44 -8.78 -11.00
CA GLY A 247 12.62 -9.30 -10.33
C GLY A 247 14.01 -8.79 -10.74
N ALA A 248 14.17 -7.60 -11.34
CA ALA A 248 15.50 -7.00 -11.33
C ALA A 248 15.99 -6.79 -9.90
N VAL A 249 17.30 -6.79 -9.71
CA VAL A 249 17.93 -6.50 -8.41
C VAL A 249 18.59 -5.14 -8.51
N LEU A 250 18.21 -4.24 -7.62
CA LEU A 250 18.76 -2.89 -7.47
C LEU A 250 19.45 -2.73 -6.11
#